data_AF-A0A7C1CQU4-F1
#
_entry.id   AF-A0A7C1CQU4-F1
#
_cell.length_a   1.000
_cell.length_b   1.000
_cell.length_c   1.000
_cell.angle_alpha   90.00
_cell.angle_beta   90.00
_cell.angle_gamma   90.00
#
_symmetry.space_group_name_H-M   'P 1'
#
loop_
_entity.id
_entity.type
_entity.pdbx_description
1 polymer ?
#
loop_
_entity_poly.entity_id
_entity_poly.type
_entity_poly.pdbx_seq_one_letter_code
_entity_poly.pdbx_strand_id
1 'polypeptide(L)'
;MLGKKKYLLLLILIIAVLLLTSGCGYYYPAVYTIGSIEITTNPLGAKIFLDGVDTGYFTPSTLTYVSTGSHVLTLALANYFSYSCVINVIANQTINLNITLTPIVPPAPKITLTGISVSPTTINLAVGESQTFDIVTAYYSDSSSANIGLTSCNYSSSNPDCATVSNSGNVTAVSDGSATITISYTEGGVTKTTTAEITVGTATQNEVVYRALCVGVGDYIQGSDNDLNAPPYDVDRIRQILQQCKFGTSNTAFSNISYLKDWQATKSNILQSISSTFSGADSNDISYFYFSGHGSRVGNTSYICPADMTSFINSAISVDELESALSAIPGTKVVFLDSCYSGGFIGKGREEIIVSREELESFNNGVINIFSQAQLKGLLTTNQYKVLTSCHYYQQCWEIQPEEGDPFGVFTMALCDGCGYSGSYPADTNLDTMVSLQEAYLYVKNWVFYYGVVQDVQVYPNNSTFTIIEY
;
A
#
# COMPACT_ATOMS: atom_id res chain seq x y z
N MET A 1 -39.72 -78.42 -93.58
CA MET A 1 -39.30 -77.16 -92.90
C MET A 1 -40.44 -76.55 -92.05
N LEU A 2 -41.00 -77.26 -91.05
CA LEU A 2 -42.06 -76.70 -90.18
C LEU A 2 -41.89 -77.00 -88.66
N GLY A 3 -40.87 -77.76 -88.26
CA GLY A 3 -40.67 -78.17 -86.86
C GLY A 3 -39.84 -77.21 -85.99
N LYS A 4 -38.89 -76.45 -86.56
CA LYS A 4 -37.97 -75.60 -85.77
C LYS A 4 -38.53 -74.24 -85.36
N LYS A 5 -39.58 -73.71 -86.02
CA LYS A 5 -40.19 -72.42 -85.66
C LYS A 5 -41.14 -72.48 -84.44
N LYS A 6 -41.73 -73.65 -84.13
CA LYS A 6 -42.62 -73.82 -82.96
C LYS A 6 -41.86 -73.79 -81.63
N TYR A 7 -40.65 -74.35 -81.57
CA TYR A 7 -39.84 -74.35 -80.36
C TYR A 7 -39.22 -72.98 -80.05
N LEU A 8 -38.90 -72.18 -81.08
CA LEU A 8 -38.38 -70.83 -80.87
C LEU A 8 -39.45 -69.89 -80.32
N LEU A 9 -40.70 -69.98 -80.80
CA LEU A 9 -41.83 -69.23 -80.23
C LEU A 9 -42.16 -69.68 -78.81
N LEU A 10 -42.09 -70.99 -78.50
CA LEU A 10 -42.31 -71.50 -77.15
C LEU A 10 -41.21 -71.03 -76.17
N LEU A 11 -39.95 -70.99 -76.63
CA LEU A 11 -38.82 -70.51 -75.84
C LEU A 11 -38.92 -68.99 -75.57
N ILE A 12 -39.32 -68.21 -76.57
CA ILE A 12 -39.55 -66.76 -76.41
C ILE A 12 -40.73 -66.51 -75.46
N LEU A 13 -41.80 -67.32 -75.52
CA LEU A 13 -42.92 -67.21 -74.59
C LEU A 13 -42.51 -67.57 -73.15
N ILE A 14 -41.68 -68.60 -72.96
CA ILE A 14 -41.16 -69.01 -71.64
C ILE A 14 -40.22 -67.94 -71.07
N ILE A 15 -39.35 -67.35 -71.89
CA ILE A 15 -38.46 -66.25 -71.47
C ILE A 15 -39.27 -64.98 -71.16
N ALA A 16 -40.32 -64.67 -71.93
CA ALA A 16 -41.21 -63.55 -71.63
C ALA A 16 -42.01 -63.76 -70.33
N VAL A 17 -42.44 -64.99 -70.02
CA VAL A 17 -43.11 -65.32 -68.75
C VAL A 17 -42.12 -65.31 -67.57
N LEU A 18 -40.86 -65.71 -67.76
CA LEU A 18 -39.81 -65.63 -66.73
C LEU A 18 -39.34 -64.18 -66.47
N LEU A 19 -39.38 -63.31 -67.48
CA LEU A 19 -39.05 -61.88 -67.32
C LEU A 19 -40.21 -61.06 -66.73
N LEU A 20 -41.46 -61.57 -66.78
CA LEU A 20 -42.63 -60.94 -66.17
C LEU A 20 -42.91 -61.38 -64.71
N THR A 21 -42.13 -62.32 -64.15
CA THR A 21 -42.24 -62.78 -62.74
C THR A 21 -41.02 -62.47 -61.88
N SER A 22 -40.05 -61.69 -62.38
CA SER A 22 -38.97 -61.12 -61.56
C SER A 22 -39.31 -59.73 -60.98
N GLY A 23 -40.57 -59.34 -61.04
CA GLY A 23 -41.13 -58.25 -60.23
C GLY A 23 -41.61 -58.76 -58.87
N CYS A 24 -41.26 -58.02 -57.82
CA CYS A 24 -41.56 -58.25 -56.39
C CYS A 24 -40.56 -59.11 -55.61
N GLY A 25 -39.35 -58.59 -55.43
CA GLY A 25 -38.72 -58.68 -54.11
C GLY A 25 -39.48 -57.75 -53.17
N TYR A 26 -40.20 -58.30 -52.18
CA TYR A 26 -40.77 -57.50 -51.11
C TYR A 26 -39.66 -56.75 -50.40
N TYR A 27 -39.71 -55.41 -50.44
CA TYR A 27 -38.87 -54.57 -49.61
C TYR A 27 -39.38 -54.73 -48.17
N TYR A 28 -38.84 -55.70 -47.43
CA TYR A 28 -39.02 -55.75 -45.99
C TYR A 28 -38.26 -54.54 -45.42
N PRO A 29 -38.92 -53.51 -44.85
CA PRO A 29 -38.18 -52.49 -44.15
C PRO A 29 -37.39 -53.21 -43.04
N ALA A 30 -36.08 -52.94 -42.95
CA ALA A 30 -35.31 -53.36 -41.80
C ALA A 30 -36.07 -52.88 -40.55
N VAL A 31 -36.47 -53.82 -39.69
CA VAL A 31 -37.10 -53.46 -38.41
C VAL A 31 -35.99 -52.87 -37.58
N TYR A 32 -35.84 -51.55 -37.63
CA TYR A 32 -34.95 -50.83 -36.74
C TYR A 32 -35.52 -50.98 -35.33
N THR A 33 -34.90 -51.84 -34.53
CA THR A 33 -35.11 -51.80 -33.10
C THR A 33 -34.54 -50.49 -32.59
N ILE A 34 -35.31 -49.80 -31.76
CA ILE A 34 -34.98 -48.47 -31.23
C ILE A 34 -34.98 -48.50 -29.71
N GLY A 35 -34.21 -47.62 -29.10
CA GLY A 35 -34.23 -47.31 -27.66
C GLY A 35 -34.22 -45.80 -27.43
N SER A 36 -33.99 -45.42 -26.18
CA SER A 36 -33.92 -44.02 -25.75
C SER A 36 -32.69 -43.76 -24.88
N ILE A 37 -32.27 -42.50 -24.78
CA ILE A 37 -31.16 -42.07 -23.93
C ILE A 37 -31.61 -40.82 -23.18
N GLU A 38 -31.73 -40.90 -21.86
CA GLU A 38 -31.96 -39.77 -20.97
C GLU A 38 -30.61 -39.25 -20.47
N ILE A 39 -30.35 -37.95 -20.67
CA ILE A 39 -29.04 -37.34 -20.46
C ILE A 39 -29.22 -36.08 -19.63
N THR A 40 -28.58 -36.03 -18.46
CA THR A 40 -28.47 -34.86 -17.59
C THR A 40 -27.01 -34.53 -17.36
N THR A 41 -26.67 -33.24 -17.29
CA THR A 41 -25.32 -32.79 -16.89
C THR A 41 -25.34 -31.89 -15.66
N ASN A 42 -24.20 -31.83 -14.97
CA ASN A 42 -23.93 -30.79 -13.99
C ASN A 42 -22.69 -29.98 -14.44
N PRO A 43 -22.82 -28.68 -14.75
CA PRO A 43 -24.08 -27.91 -14.84
C PRO A 43 -24.97 -28.36 -16.01
N LEU A 44 -26.25 -27.98 -15.97
CA LEU A 44 -27.22 -28.22 -17.05
C LEU A 44 -26.94 -27.34 -18.27
N GLY A 45 -27.55 -27.67 -19.40
CA GLY A 45 -27.51 -26.86 -20.62
C GLY A 45 -26.40 -27.25 -21.61
N ALA A 46 -25.79 -28.43 -21.45
CA ALA A 46 -24.81 -28.93 -22.39
C ALA A 46 -25.48 -29.35 -23.69
N LYS A 47 -24.95 -28.91 -24.83
CA LYS A 47 -25.41 -29.27 -26.16
C LYS A 47 -25.09 -30.74 -26.46
N ILE A 48 -26.04 -31.46 -27.03
CA ILE A 48 -25.97 -32.91 -27.22
C ILE A 48 -25.70 -33.24 -28.70
N PHE A 49 -24.66 -34.03 -28.94
CA PHE A 49 -24.31 -34.59 -30.25
C PHE A 49 -24.33 -36.11 -30.17
N LEU A 50 -24.89 -36.76 -31.19
CA LEU A 50 -24.90 -38.22 -31.32
C LEU A 50 -24.23 -38.60 -32.64
N ASP A 51 -23.22 -39.46 -32.57
CA ASP A 51 -22.37 -39.86 -33.71
C ASP A 51 -21.78 -38.66 -34.48
N GLY A 52 -21.46 -37.60 -33.75
CA GLY A 52 -20.92 -36.35 -34.31
C GLY A 52 -21.97 -35.42 -34.93
N VAL A 53 -23.24 -35.81 -34.97
CA VAL A 53 -24.35 -34.97 -35.46
C VAL A 53 -24.98 -34.19 -34.32
N ASP A 54 -25.15 -32.89 -34.51
CA ASP A 54 -25.88 -32.02 -33.60
C ASP A 54 -27.35 -32.43 -33.54
N THR A 55 -27.82 -32.81 -32.35
CA THR A 55 -29.21 -33.25 -32.17
C THR A 55 -30.19 -32.07 -32.05
N GLY A 56 -29.68 -30.85 -31.82
CA GLY A 56 -30.49 -29.67 -31.50
C GLY A 56 -30.99 -29.62 -30.04
N TYR A 57 -30.71 -30.63 -29.23
CA TYR A 57 -31.11 -30.71 -27.82
C TYR A 57 -29.99 -30.29 -26.87
N PHE A 58 -30.40 -29.90 -25.66
CA PHE A 58 -29.52 -29.53 -24.55
C PHE A 58 -29.94 -30.30 -23.30
N THR A 59 -28.99 -30.63 -22.42
CA THR A 59 -29.27 -31.34 -21.16
C THR A 59 -30.05 -30.46 -20.18
N PRO A 60 -31.01 -31.00 -19.41
CA PRO A 60 -31.45 -32.39 -19.43
C PRO A 60 -32.35 -32.67 -20.65
N SER A 61 -32.16 -33.80 -21.32
CA SER A 61 -32.98 -34.21 -22.47
C SER A 61 -33.02 -35.72 -22.65
N THR A 62 -34.10 -36.20 -23.26
CA THR A 62 -34.25 -37.61 -23.65
C THR A 62 -34.29 -37.71 -25.17
N LEU A 63 -33.24 -38.31 -25.75
CA LEU A 63 -33.23 -38.69 -27.16
C LEU A 63 -34.07 -39.97 -27.31
N THR A 64 -35.14 -39.90 -28.10
CA THR A 64 -36.03 -41.03 -28.39
C THR A 64 -35.81 -41.54 -29.82
N TYR A 65 -36.24 -42.77 -30.11
CA TYR A 65 -36.11 -43.40 -31.43
C TYR A 65 -34.66 -43.57 -31.92
N VAL A 66 -33.73 -43.76 -30.98
CA VAL A 66 -32.31 -44.00 -31.30
C VAL A 66 -32.13 -45.45 -31.72
N SER A 67 -31.47 -45.72 -32.86
CA SER A 67 -31.21 -47.09 -33.32
C SER A 67 -30.48 -47.90 -32.26
N THR A 68 -30.74 -49.20 -32.19
CA THR A 68 -29.93 -50.08 -31.34
C THR A 68 -28.51 -50.23 -31.86
N GLY A 69 -27.55 -50.33 -30.95
CA GLY A 69 -26.14 -50.49 -31.26
C GLY A 69 -25.26 -49.46 -30.57
N SER A 70 -23.99 -49.42 -30.96
CA SER A 70 -22.98 -48.53 -30.40
C SER A 70 -23.11 -47.13 -31.00
N HIS A 71 -23.21 -46.12 -30.15
CA HIS A 71 -23.27 -44.72 -30.50
C HIS A 71 -22.22 -43.91 -29.74
N VAL A 72 -21.70 -42.85 -30.35
CA VAL A 72 -20.80 -41.90 -29.70
C VAL A 72 -21.60 -40.69 -29.23
N LEU A 73 -21.78 -40.54 -27.92
CA LEU A 73 -22.37 -39.35 -27.32
C LEU A 73 -21.28 -38.31 -27.08
N THR A 74 -21.51 -37.07 -27.51
CA THR A 74 -20.65 -35.93 -27.17
C THR A 74 -21.48 -34.80 -26.56
N LEU A 75 -21.00 -34.24 -25.45
CA LEU A 75 -21.62 -33.16 -24.69
C LEU A 75 -20.70 -31.96 -24.70
N ALA A 76 -21.21 -30.79 -25.11
CA ALA A 76 -20.43 -29.57 -25.19
C ALA A 76 -21.12 -28.41 -24.47
N LEU A 77 -20.39 -27.73 -23.60
CA LEU A 77 -20.85 -26.54 -22.90
C LEU A 77 -19.73 -25.49 -22.88
N ALA A 78 -20.08 -24.22 -23.08
CA ALA A 78 -19.11 -23.13 -23.08
C ALA A 78 -18.35 -23.06 -21.75
N ASN A 79 -17.03 -22.88 -21.80
CA ASN A 79 -16.11 -22.87 -20.64
C ASN A 79 -16.00 -24.22 -19.89
N TYR A 80 -16.38 -25.34 -20.52
CA TYR A 80 -16.18 -26.69 -19.99
C TYR A 80 -15.50 -27.58 -21.03
N PHE A 81 -14.75 -28.59 -20.58
CA PHE A 81 -14.19 -29.60 -21.47
C PHE A 81 -15.32 -30.43 -22.10
N SER A 82 -15.25 -30.68 -23.40
CA SER A 82 -16.18 -31.58 -24.07
C SER A 82 -16.06 -32.99 -23.49
N TYR A 83 -17.20 -33.62 -23.22
CA TYR A 83 -17.26 -35.00 -22.75
C TYR A 83 -17.72 -35.89 -23.90
N SER A 84 -17.01 -37.00 -24.14
CA SER A 84 -17.40 -37.98 -25.14
C SER A 84 -17.34 -39.39 -24.57
N CYS A 85 -18.36 -40.21 -24.83
CA CYS A 85 -18.37 -41.62 -24.47
C CYS A 85 -19.07 -42.47 -25.54
N VAL A 86 -18.77 -43.77 -25.53
CA VAL A 86 -19.49 -44.76 -26.33
C VAL A 86 -20.60 -45.35 -25.47
N ILE A 87 -21.81 -45.39 -26.00
CA ILE A 87 -23.00 -45.97 -25.36
C ILE A 87 -23.59 -47.04 -26.27
N ASN A 88 -24.13 -48.12 -25.69
CA ASN A 88 -24.77 -49.19 -26.45
C ASN A 88 -26.28 -49.19 -26.21
N VAL A 89 -27.05 -48.72 -27.19
CA VAL A 89 -28.51 -48.61 -27.13
C VAL A 89 -29.16 -49.97 -27.37
N ILE A 90 -30.06 -50.38 -26.46
CA ILE A 90 -30.77 -51.67 -26.50
C ILE A 90 -32.26 -51.42 -26.81
N ALA A 91 -32.88 -52.35 -27.55
CA ALA A 91 -34.26 -52.23 -28.02
C ALA A 91 -35.23 -52.05 -26.85
N ASN A 92 -36.12 -51.06 -26.96
CA ASN A 92 -37.15 -50.72 -25.96
C ASN A 92 -36.62 -50.41 -24.55
N GLN A 93 -35.34 -50.04 -24.41
CA GLN A 93 -34.74 -49.60 -23.15
C GLN A 93 -34.36 -48.12 -23.20
N THR A 94 -34.31 -47.50 -22.02
CA THR A 94 -33.77 -46.15 -21.83
C THR A 94 -32.47 -46.22 -21.04
N ILE A 95 -31.40 -45.66 -21.58
CA ILE A 95 -30.13 -45.47 -20.86
C ILE A 95 -30.22 -44.14 -20.11
N ASN A 96 -29.92 -44.14 -18.81
CA ASN A 96 -29.90 -42.93 -18.00
C ASN A 96 -28.44 -42.50 -17.72
N LEU A 97 -28.08 -41.29 -18.14
CA LEU A 97 -26.74 -40.73 -17.97
C LEU A 97 -26.79 -39.44 -17.16
N ASN A 98 -26.00 -39.39 -16.09
CA ASN A 98 -25.80 -38.20 -15.26
C ASN A 98 -24.31 -37.85 -15.26
N ILE A 99 -23.92 -36.82 -16.02
CA ILE A 99 -22.52 -36.48 -16.30
C ILE A 99 -22.14 -35.14 -15.65
N THR A 100 -21.09 -35.11 -14.83
CA THR A 100 -20.54 -33.84 -14.34
C THR A 100 -19.46 -33.34 -15.29
N LEU A 101 -19.64 -32.15 -15.86
CA LEU A 101 -18.67 -31.55 -16.76
C LEU A 101 -17.55 -30.86 -15.98
N THR A 102 -16.32 -30.93 -16.49
CA THR A 102 -15.17 -30.26 -15.86
C THR A 102 -15.00 -28.85 -16.44
N PRO A 103 -15.03 -27.79 -15.63
CA PRO A 103 -14.84 -26.43 -16.12
C PRO A 103 -13.41 -26.25 -16.65
N ILE A 104 -13.28 -25.45 -17.72
CA ILE A 104 -12.00 -24.95 -18.20
C ILE A 104 -11.65 -23.75 -17.33
N VAL A 105 -10.68 -23.92 -16.43
CA VAL A 105 -10.14 -22.83 -15.63
C VAL A 105 -9.00 -22.19 -16.43
N PRO A 106 -9.05 -20.88 -16.75
CA PRO A 106 -7.92 -20.18 -17.34
C PRO A 106 -6.68 -20.32 -16.43
N PRO A 107 -5.46 -20.43 -16.99
CA PRO A 107 -4.26 -20.32 -16.17
C PRO A 107 -4.30 -19.00 -15.39
N ALA A 108 -3.94 -19.03 -14.10
CA ALA A 108 -3.83 -17.81 -13.31
C ALA A 108 -2.88 -16.83 -14.04
N PRO A 109 -3.18 -15.52 -14.06
CA PRO A 109 -2.28 -14.53 -14.63
C PRO A 109 -0.89 -14.66 -14.00
N LYS A 110 0.15 -14.78 -14.82
CA LYS A 110 1.52 -14.82 -14.32
C LYS A 110 1.87 -13.42 -13.78
N ILE A 111 2.13 -13.31 -12.48
CA ILE A 111 2.65 -12.08 -11.86
C ILE A 111 4.10 -11.90 -12.35
N THR A 112 4.43 -10.71 -12.83
CA THR A 112 5.75 -10.41 -13.40
C THR A 112 6.32 -9.13 -12.81
N LEU A 113 7.65 -9.11 -12.63
CA LEU A 113 8.39 -7.94 -12.15
C LEU A 113 8.30 -6.79 -13.17
N THR A 114 7.76 -5.65 -12.77
CA THR A 114 7.57 -4.48 -13.63
C THR A 114 8.64 -3.40 -13.41
N GLY A 115 9.16 -3.26 -12.19
CA GLY A 115 10.20 -2.28 -11.84
C GLY A 115 10.87 -2.54 -10.49
N ILE A 116 11.91 -1.76 -10.20
CA ILE A 116 12.52 -1.67 -8.87
C ILE A 116 12.84 -0.21 -8.51
N SER A 117 12.92 0.11 -7.22
CA SER A 117 13.42 1.38 -6.68
C SER A 117 14.44 1.12 -5.56
N VAL A 118 15.26 2.12 -5.23
CA VAL A 118 16.28 2.05 -4.18
C VAL A 118 16.17 3.27 -3.27
N SER A 119 16.46 3.11 -1.98
CA SER A 119 16.61 4.21 -1.02
C SER A 119 17.92 4.06 -0.23
N PRO A 120 18.66 5.17 0.00
CA PRO A 120 18.43 6.49 -0.61
C PRO A 120 18.77 6.51 -2.11
N THR A 121 18.21 7.46 -2.86
CA THR A 121 18.53 7.68 -4.30
C THR A 121 19.76 8.55 -4.52
N THR A 122 20.26 9.20 -3.46
CA THR A 122 21.50 9.99 -3.44
C THR A 122 22.32 9.65 -2.20
N ILE A 123 23.63 9.57 -2.35
CA ILE A 123 24.58 9.34 -1.25
C ILE A 123 25.73 10.34 -1.40
N ASN A 124 26.04 11.07 -0.33
CA ASN A 124 27.15 12.02 -0.28
C ASN A 124 28.14 11.54 0.77
N LEU A 125 29.40 11.36 0.39
CA LEU A 125 30.43 10.78 1.26
C LEU A 125 31.72 11.59 1.20
N ALA A 126 32.38 11.78 2.35
CA ALA A 126 33.77 12.17 2.36
C ALA A 126 34.66 11.01 1.91
N VAL A 127 35.84 11.32 1.36
CA VAL A 127 36.81 10.29 0.93
C VAL A 127 37.13 9.36 2.09
N GLY A 128 36.96 8.04 1.87
CA GLY A 128 37.16 7.01 2.87
C GLY A 128 35.91 6.62 3.68
N GLU A 129 34.81 7.37 3.58
CA GLU A 129 33.55 6.99 4.22
C GLU A 129 32.78 5.94 3.42
N SER A 130 31.81 5.31 4.09
CA SER A 130 30.94 4.32 3.49
C SER A 130 29.50 4.47 3.97
N GLN A 131 28.54 4.19 3.11
CA GLN A 131 27.12 4.13 3.44
C GLN A 131 26.46 2.96 2.70
N THR A 132 25.60 2.23 3.41
CA THR A 132 24.81 1.14 2.81
C THR A 132 23.44 1.65 2.40
N PHE A 133 22.90 1.17 1.27
CA PHE A 133 21.51 1.42 0.90
C PHE A 133 20.57 0.86 1.97
N ASP A 134 19.48 1.56 2.27
CA ASP A 134 18.51 1.12 3.27
C ASP A 134 17.66 -0.03 2.73
N ILE A 135 17.20 0.10 1.48
CA ILE A 135 16.22 -0.83 0.90
C ILE A 135 16.20 -0.78 -0.63
N VAL A 136 15.89 -1.92 -1.24
CA VAL A 136 15.47 -2.04 -2.64
C VAL A 136 14.06 -2.62 -2.68
N THR A 137 13.16 -1.98 -3.42
CA THR A 137 11.74 -2.40 -3.51
C THR A 137 11.42 -2.84 -4.93
N ALA A 138 10.86 -4.03 -5.08
CA ALA A 138 10.35 -4.58 -6.33
C ALA A 138 8.86 -4.27 -6.52
N TYR A 139 8.44 -4.07 -7.76
CA TYR A 139 7.05 -3.81 -8.16
C TYR A 139 6.58 -4.84 -9.19
N TYR A 140 5.30 -5.20 -9.15
CA TYR A 140 4.74 -6.29 -9.94
C TYR A 140 3.55 -5.88 -10.81
N SER A 141 3.22 -6.73 -11.79
CA SER A 141 2.15 -6.49 -12.76
C SER A 141 0.73 -6.50 -12.16
N ASP A 142 0.58 -7.04 -10.95
CA ASP A 142 -0.65 -7.01 -10.17
C ASP A 142 -0.71 -5.80 -9.20
N SER A 143 0.21 -4.85 -9.34
CA SER A 143 0.39 -3.67 -8.47
C SER A 143 0.89 -3.97 -7.06
N SER A 144 1.25 -5.22 -6.75
CA SER A 144 1.93 -5.55 -5.50
C SER A 144 3.40 -5.07 -5.52
N SER A 145 4.03 -5.06 -4.34
CA SER A 145 5.45 -4.76 -4.17
C SER A 145 6.08 -5.61 -3.06
N ALA A 146 7.40 -5.78 -3.10
CA ALA A 146 8.14 -6.54 -2.10
C ALA A 146 9.53 -5.93 -1.83
N ASN A 147 9.98 -6.00 -0.57
CA ASN A 147 11.33 -5.60 -0.19
C ASN A 147 12.32 -6.70 -0.58
N ILE A 148 13.37 -6.31 -1.29
CA ILE A 148 14.44 -7.20 -1.74
C ILE A 148 15.62 -7.05 -0.80
N GLY A 149 16.12 -8.17 -0.28
CA GLY A 149 17.38 -8.17 0.48
C GLY A 149 18.52 -7.67 -0.40
N LEU A 150 19.34 -6.75 0.10
CA LEU A 150 20.40 -6.09 -0.68
C LEU A 150 21.36 -7.10 -1.33
N THR A 151 21.65 -8.22 -0.66
CA THR A 151 22.51 -9.29 -1.18
C THR A 151 21.90 -10.08 -2.35
N SER A 152 20.61 -9.90 -2.65
CA SER A 152 19.93 -10.48 -3.81
C SER A 152 20.04 -9.60 -5.06
N CYS A 153 20.57 -8.38 -4.92
CA CYS A 153 20.76 -7.43 -6.01
C CYS A 153 22.18 -7.53 -6.57
N ASN A 154 22.36 -7.09 -7.82
CA ASN A 154 23.67 -6.84 -8.41
C ASN A 154 23.91 -5.34 -8.51
N TYR A 155 25.15 -4.92 -8.26
CA TYR A 155 25.55 -3.53 -8.20
C TYR A 155 26.70 -3.25 -9.18
N SER A 156 26.72 -2.06 -9.75
CA SER A 156 27.84 -1.57 -10.55
C SER A 156 28.00 -0.08 -10.38
N SER A 157 29.24 0.40 -10.30
CA SER A 157 29.56 1.82 -10.28
C SER A 157 29.97 2.28 -11.67
N SER A 158 29.45 3.43 -12.11
CA SER A 158 29.90 4.07 -13.35
C SER A 158 31.32 4.65 -13.23
N ASN A 159 31.81 4.88 -12.01
CA ASN A 159 33.14 5.41 -11.73
C ASN A 159 33.72 4.79 -10.44
N PRO A 160 34.28 3.56 -10.51
CA PRO A 160 34.86 2.88 -9.35
C PRO A 160 36.06 3.60 -8.71
N ASP A 161 36.78 4.44 -9.46
CA ASP A 161 37.89 5.24 -8.93
C ASP A 161 37.37 6.35 -8.01
N CYS A 162 36.11 6.80 -8.18
CA CYS A 162 35.44 7.74 -7.30
C CYS A 162 34.68 7.03 -6.17
N ALA A 163 33.81 6.08 -6.50
CA ALA A 163 33.01 5.35 -5.52
C ALA A 163 32.81 3.88 -5.93
N THR A 164 33.03 2.97 -4.98
CA THR A 164 32.81 1.54 -5.15
C THR A 164 31.54 1.09 -4.43
N VAL A 165 31.01 -0.08 -4.78
CA VAL A 165 29.83 -0.67 -4.12
C VAL A 165 30.04 -2.17 -3.93
N SER A 166 29.73 -2.68 -2.74
CA SER A 166 29.83 -4.10 -2.42
C SER A 166 28.58 -4.89 -2.86
N ASN A 167 28.68 -6.22 -2.82
CA ASN A 167 27.53 -7.11 -3.08
C ASN A 167 26.44 -7.04 -2.00
N SER A 168 26.67 -6.34 -0.89
CA SER A 168 25.67 -6.08 0.15
C SER A 168 25.09 -4.66 0.05
N GLY A 169 25.36 -3.93 -1.03
CA GLY A 169 24.89 -2.56 -1.24
C GLY A 169 25.60 -1.50 -0.39
N ASN A 170 26.80 -1.80 0.13
CA ASN A 170 27.62 -0.82 0.85
C ASN A 170 28.48 -0.02 -0.14
N VAL A 171 28.22 1.26 -0.28
CA VAL A 171 28.96 2.21 -1.12
C VAL A 171 30.14 2.76 -0.34
N THR A 172 31.34 2.77 -0.91
CA THR A 172 32.55 3.32 -0.29
C THR A 172 33.18 4.38 -1.19
N ALA A 173 33.47 5.55 -0.62
CA ALA A 173 34.11 6.67 -1.27
C ALA A 173 35.63 6.46 -1.40
N VAL A 174 36.15 6.66 -2.62
CA VAL A 174 37.56 6.43 -2.98
C VAL A 174 38.27 7.75 -3.29
N SER A 175 37.68 8.61 -4.12
CA SER A 175 38.24 9.93 -4.44
C SER A 175 37.15 10.93 -4.81
N ASP A 176 37.44 12.22 -4.66
CA ASP A 176 36.57 13.32 -5.08
C ASP A 176 36.03 13.14 -6.51
N GLY A 177 34.75 13.43 -6.71
CA GLY A 177 34.06 13.29 -7.98
C GLY A 177 32.60 12.86 -7.81
N SER A 178 32.04 12.29 -8.89
CA SER A 178 30.72 11.68 -8.85
C SER A 178 30.72 10.32 -9.54
N ALA A 179 29.80 9.47 -9.09
CA ALA A 179 29.53 8.16 -9.64
C ALA A 179 28.03 7.89 -9.63
N THR A 180 27.55 7.00 -10.48
CA THR A 180 26.19 6.48 -10.46
C THR A 180 26.27 5.00 -10.14
N ILE A 181 25.62 4.57 -9.06
CA ILE A 181 25.45 3.14 -8.79
C ILE A 181 24.21 2.66 -9.52
N THR A 182 24.37 1.66 -10.39
CA THR A 182 23.27 0.94 -11.00
C THR A 182 23.00 -0.32 -10.21
N ILE A 183 21.76 -0.47 -9.73
CA ILE A 183 21.27 -1.63 -9.00
C ILE A 183 20.37 -2.42 -9.96
N SER A 184 20.53 -3.74 -9.99
CA SER A 184 19.68 -4.63 -10.77
C SER A 184 19.19 -5.82 -9.96
N TYR A 185 17.95 -6.23 -10.20
CA TYR A 185 17.32 -7.39 -9.60
C TYR A 185 16.66 -8.24 -10.68
N THR A 186 16.78 -9.56 -10.57
CA THR A 186 16.22 -10.51 -11.54
C THR A 186 15.32 -11.51 -10.83
N GLU A 187 14.07 -11.57 -11.27
CA GLU A 187 13.09 -12.53 -10.76
C GLU A 187 12.25 -13.10 -11.91
N GLY A 188 12.02 -14.41 -11.90
CA GLY A 188 11.24 -15.08 -12.94
C GLY A 188 11.80 -14.92 -14.36
N GLY A 189 13.11 -14.66 -14.49
CA GLY A 189 13.80 -14.39 -15.76
C GLY A 189 13.68 -12.94 -16.26
N VAL A 190 13.04 -12.04 -15.51
CA VAL A 190 12.92 -10.62 -15.84
C VAL A 190 13.89 -9.82 -14.97
N THR A 191 14.77 -9.03 -15.61
CA THR A 191 15.69 -8.12 -14.93
C THR A 191 15.17 -6.69 -14.98
N LYS A 192 15.23 -5.99 -13.85
CA LYS A 192 14.95 -4.55 -13.75
C LYS A 192 16.09 -3.83 -13.07
N THR A 193 16.24 -2.55 -13.41
CA THR A 193 17.33 -1.69 -12.94
C THR A 193 16.80 -0.40 -12.35
N THR A 194 17.53 0.15 -11.38
CA THR A 194 17.38 1.51 -10.85
C THR A 194 18.76 2.09 -10.57
N THR A 195 18.83 3.38 -10.27
CA THR A 195 20.10 4.09 -10.06
C THR A 195 20.07 4.95 -8.82
N ALA A 196 21.24 5.12 -8.20
CA ALA A 196 21.48 6.12 -7.18
C ALA A 196 22.70 6.97 -7.55
N GLU A 197 22.65 8.27 -7.26
CA GLU A 197 23.75 9.20 -7.51
C GLU A 197 24.66 9.28 -6.28
N ILE A 198 25.97 9.16 -6.51
CA ILE A 198 27.00 9.24 -5.48
C ILE A 198 27.85 10.47 -5.75
N THR A 199 27.97 11.34 -4.76
CA THR A 199 28.93 12.43 -4.78
C THR A 199 29.99 12.16 -3.72
N VAL A 200 31.25 12.15 -4.14
CA VAL A 200 32.40 12.00 -3.26
C VAL A 200 33.19 13.28 -3.24
N GLY A 201 33.58 13.70 -2.05
CA GLY A 201 34.50 14.81 -1.86
C GLY A 201 34.39 15.33 -0.45
N THR A 202 35.23 16.30 -0.08
CA THR A 202 34.81 17.19 0.99
C THR A 202 33.52 17.82 0.51
N ALA A 203 32.38 17.33 1.01
CA ALA A 203 31.21 18.16 0.97
C ALA A 203 31.70 19.50 1.55
N THR A 204 31.64 20.58 0.78
CA THR A 204 31.04 21.76 1.37
C THR A 204 29.67 21.24 1.78
N GLN A 205 29.59 20.63 2.98
CA GLN A 205 28.31 20.34 3.58
C GLN A 205 27.69 21.72 3.56
N ASN A 206 26.65 21.91 2.76
CA ASN A 206 25.85 23.11 2.90
C ASN A 206 25.61 23.20 4.41
N GLU A 207 26.03 24.30 5.02
CA GLU A 207 25.85 24.46 6.47
C GLU A 207 24.40 24.10 6.76
N VAL A 208 24.19 23.16 7.67
CA VAL A 208 22.85 22.64 7.97
C VAL A 208 21.94 23.83 8.25
N VAL A 209 20.89 24.01 7.45
CA VAL A 209 20.00 25.15 7.63
C VAL A 209 18.83 24.70 8.49
N TYR A 210 18.72 25.34 9.66
CA TYR A 210 17.63 25.12 10.61
C TYR A 210 16.50 26.12 10.32
N ARG A 211 15.29 25.62 10.07
CA ARG A 211 14.10 26.45 9.83
C ARG A 211 12.97 25.98 10.72
N ALA A 212 12.12 26.89 11.18
CA ALA A 212 10.99 26.57 12.04
C ALA A 212 9.70 27.28 11.62
N LEU A 213 8.58 26.57 11.71
CA LEU A 213 7.23 27.11 11.65
C LEU A 213 6.50 26.78 12.95
N CYS A 214 6.09 27.82 13.69
CA CYS A 214 5.34 27.69 14.94
C CYS A 214 3.90 28.18 14.76
N VAL A 215 2.92 27.31 14.96
CA VAL A 215 1.50 27.61 14.77
C VAL A 215 0.78 27.53 16.12
N GLY A 216 0.02 28.57 16.48
CA GLY A 216 -0.75 28.63 17.71
C GLY A 216 -2.16 29.11 17.44
N VAL A 217 -3.17 28.32 17.76
CA VAL A 217 -4.59 28.67 17.50
C VAL A 217 -5.32 28.82 18.83
N GLY A 218 -5.35 30.05 19.34
CA GLY A 218 -6.15 30.43 20.51
C GLY A 218 -7.57 30.81 20.10
N ASP A 219 -7.68 31.79 19.20
CA ASP A 219 -8.97 32.31 18.75
C ASP A 219 -9.46 31.61 17.46
N TYR A 220 -10.68 31.08 17.50
CA TYR A 220 -11.34 30.42 16.35
C TYR A 220 -12.39 31.36 15.72
N ILE A 221 -12.41 31.40 14.38
CA ILE A 221 -13.21 32.38 13.62
C ILE A 221 -14.73 32.22 13.85
N GLN A 222 -15.20 31.02 14.20
CA GLN A 222 -16.63 30.76 14.43
C GLN A 222 -17.16 31.21 15.80
N GLY A 223 -16.31 31.66 16.71
CA GLY A 223 -16.72 32.29 17.97
C GLY A 223 -16.09 31.70 19.23
N SER A 224 -16.27 32.42 20.34
CA SER A 224 -15.47 32.30 21.57
C SER A 224 -15.69 31.06 22.43
N ASP A 225 -16.76 30.29 22.18
CA ASP A 225 -17.10 29.12 23.00
C ASP A 225 -16.07 27.97 22.87
N ASN A 226 -15.16 28.06 21.90
CA ASN A 226 -14.09 27.10 21.66
C ASN A 226 -12.68 27.73 21.74
N ASP A 227 -12.56 28.99 22.18
CA ASP A 227 -11.26 29.66 22.23
C ASP A 227 -10.38 29.08 23.35
N LEU A 228 -9.08 29.05 23.07
CA LEU A 228 -8.02 28.63 23.98
C LEU A 228 -7.14 29.85 24.28
N ASN A 229 -6.65 29.95 25.51
CA ASN A 229 -5.87 31.13 25.90
C ASN A 229 -4.37 30.93 25.67
N ALA A 230 -3.87 29.70 25.83
CA ALA A 230 -2.44 29.39 25.82
C ALA A 230 -1.75 29.41 24.44
N PRO A 231 -2.34 28.94 23.33
CA PRO A 231 -1.59 28.65 22.11
C PRO A 231 -0.77 29.81 21.51
N PRO A 232 -1.26 31.07 21.53
CA PRO A 232 -0.46 32.21 21.08
C PRO A 232 0.80 32.45 21.93
N TYR A 233 0.74 32.23 23.24
CA TYR A 233 1.86 32.40 24.16
C TYR A 233 2.83 31.21 24.10
N ASP A 234 2.29 30.02 23.93
CA ASP A 234 3.05 28.80 23.68
C ASP A 234 3.95 28.92 22.44
N VAL A 235 3.43 29.51 21.36
CA VAL A 235 4.25 29.87 20.19
C VAL A 235 5.41 30.78 20.56
N ASP A 236 5.19 31.80 21.40
CA ASP A 236 6.28 32.70 21.81
C ASP A 236 7.34 31.98 22.64
N ARG A 237 6.94 31.07 23.54
CA ARG A 237 7.90 30.28 24.35
C ARG A 237 8.75 29.35 23.50
N ILE A 238 8.13 28.65 22.55
CA ILE A 238 8.87 27.78 21.62
C ILE A 238 9.82 28.61 20.77
N ARG A 239 9.35 29.74 20.22
CA ARG A 239 10.23 30.63 19.45
C ARG A 239 11.40 31.13 20.27
N GLN A 240 11.21 31.44 21.55
CA GLN A 240 12.27 31.88 22.44
C GLN A 240 13.34 30.80 22.63
N ILE A 241 12.98 29.54 22.89
CA ILE A 241 13.98 28.46 23.04
C ILE A 241 14.70 28.17 21.72
N LEU A 242 13.99 28.22 20.59
CA LEU A 242 14.59 28.00 19.26
C LEU A 242 15.55 29.14 18.87
N GLN A 243 15.24 30.39 19.23
CA GLN A 243 16.13 31.54 18.98
C GLN A 243 17.46 31.44 19.73
N GLN A 244 17.46 30.76 20.89
CA GLN A 244 18.66 30.58 21.69
C GLN A 244 19.59 29.51 21.10
N CYS A 245 19.06 28.55 20.35
CA CYS A 245 19.82 27.41 19.84
C CYS A 245 21.08 27.80 19.03
N LYS A 246 22.18 27.08 19.26
CA LYS A 246 23.46 27.17 18.55
C LYS A 246 23.95 25.77 18.27
N PHE A 247 23.75 25.29 17.04
CA PHE A 247 24.04 23.91 16.67
C PHE A 247 25.46 23.69 16.15
N GLY A 248 26.08 22.64 16.65
CA GLY A 248 27.42 22.19 16.31
C GLY A 248 28.52 23.22 16.54
N THR A 249 29.72 22.88 16.10
CA THR A 249 30.91 23.73 16.26
C THR A 249 30.83 25.07 15.52
N SER A 250 29.93 25.17 14.54
CA SER A 250 29.68 26.41 13.79
C SER A 250 28.73 27.36 14.52
N ASN A 251 28.17 26.98 15.67
CA ASN A 251 27.16 27.75 16.42
C ASN A 251 25.96 28.13 15.53
N THR A 252 25.52 27.20 14.69
CA THR A 252 24.51 27.45 13.67
C THR A 252 23.17 27.77 14.33
N ALA A 253 22.66 28.97 14.09
CA ALA A 253 21.34 29.38 14.55
C ALA A 253 20.25 29.04 13.52
N PHE A 254 18.98 29.08 13.93
CA PHE A 254 17.87 29.04 12.99
C PHE A 254 17.95 30.21 12.00
N SER A 255 17.91 29.91 10.70
CA SER A 255 17.91 30.92 9.65
C SER A 255 16.55 31.63 9.53
N ASN A 256 15.48 30.93 9.90
CA ASN A 256 14.11 31.46 9.91
C ASN A 256 13.28 30.74 10.99
N ILE A 257 12.55 31.52 11.79
CA ILE A 257 11.54 31.03 12.74
C ILE A 257 10.24 31.80 12.46
N SER A 258 9.46 31.26 11.53
CA SER A 258 8.17 31.79 11.11
C SER A 258 7.05 31.35 12.05
N TYR A 259 5.96 32.10 12.08
CA TYR A 259 4.84 31.78 12.96
C TYR A 259 3.49 32.21 12.38
N LEU A 260 2.44 31.52 12.82
CA LEU A 260 1.05 31.89 12.60
C LEU A 260 0.31 31.83 13.93
N LYS A 261 -0.45 32.87 14.25
CA LYS A 261 -1.29 32.90 15.46
C LYS A 261 -2.75 33.18 15.13
N ASP A 262 -3.65 32.54 15.86
CA ASP A 262 -5.08 32.82 15.87
C ASP A 262 -5.64 32.86 14.45
N TRP A 263 -6.40 33.88 14.08
CA TRP A 263 -7.04 33.98 12.76
C TRP A 263 -6.08 33.98 11.56
N GLN A 264 -4.76 34.14 11.77
CA GLN A 264 -3.77 33.95 10.71
C GLN A 264 -3.55 32.46 10.40
N ALA A 265 -3.75 31.58 11.37
CA ALA A 265 -3.52 30.14 11.28
C ALA A 265 -4.71 29.40 10.63
N THR A 266 -5.14 29.87 9.46
CA THR A 266 -6.12 29.14 8.64
C THR A 266 -5.52 27.89 8.03
N LYS A 267 -6.34 26.90 7.64
CA LYS A 267 -5.87 25.66 6.99
C LYS A 267 -4.95 25.96 5.80
N SER A 268 -5.39 26.89 4.95
CA SER A 268 -4.62 27.31 3.78
C SER A 268 -3.29 27.95 4.17
N ASN A 269 -3.29 28.84 5.16
CA ASN A 269 -2.06 29.53 5.58
C ASN A 269 -1.07 28.58 6.24
N ILE A 270 -1.53 27.60 7.03
CA ILE A 270 -0.66 26.59 7.65
C ILE A 270 0.05 25.77 6.57
N LEU A 271 -0.72 25.18 5.63
CA LEU A 271 -0.14 24.34 4.57
C LEU A 271 0.77 25.13 3.63
N GLN A 272 0.39 26.36 3.27
CA GLN A 272 1.24 27.25 2.48
C GLN A 272 2.51 27.64 3.23
N SER A 273 2.41 27.90 4.54
CA SER A 273 3.56 28.28 5.36
C SER A 273 4.53 27.14 5.57
N ILE A 274 4.09 25.88 5.59
CA ILE A 274 5.00 24.71 5.56
C ILE A 274 5.87 24.79 4.31
N SER A 275 5.25 24.94 3.13
CA SER A 275 5.97 25.00 1.86
C SER A 275 6.89 26.23 1.75
N SER A 276 6.43 27.40 2.18
CA SER A 276 7.21 28.65 2.04
C SER A 276 8.31 28.77 3.09
N THR A 277 8.05 28.41 4.35
CA THR A 277 9.03 28.48 5.45
C THR A 277 10.19 27.54 5.20
N PHE A 278 9.92 26.35 4.68
CA PHE A 278 10.93 25.33 4.41
C PHE A 278 11.39 25.31 2.94
N SER A 279 11.12 26.38 2.20
CA SER A 279 11.55 26.48 0.81
C SER A 279 13.08 26.46 0.68
N GLY A 280 13.57 25.73 -0.34
CA GLY A 280 14.99 25.55 -0.57
C GLY A 280 15.68 24.58 0.39
N ALA A 281 14.93 23.84 1.21
CA ALA A 281 15.50 22.77 2.04
C ALA A 281 16.12 21.67 1.17
N ASP A 282 17.29 21.19 1.59
CA ASP A 282 17.94 20.00 1.01
C ASP A 282 17.94 18.82 2.00
N SER A 283 18.56 17.69 1.61
CA SER A 283 18.56 16.47 2.41
C SER A 283 19.29 16.59 3.76
N ASN A 284 20.13 17.61 3.95
CA ASN A 284 20.91 17.83 5.17
C ASN A 284 20.19 18.78 6.14
N ASP A 285 19.20 19.53 5.67
CA ASP A 285 18.51 20.55 6.45
C ASP A 285 17.56 19.96 7.51
N ILE A 286 17.25 20.78 8.52
CA ILE A 286 16.36 20.40 9.62
C ILE A 286 15.20 21.40 9.72
N SER A 287 13.99 20.88 9.54
CA SER A 287 12.74 21.65 9.56
C SER A 287 11.92 21.34 10.80
N TYR A 288 11.63 22.36 11.60
CA TYR A 288 10.85 22.26 12.83
C TYR A 288 9.40 22.69 12.58
N PHE A 289 8.44 21.82 12.87
CA PHE A 289 7.02 22.16 12.88
C PHE A 289 6.47 22.06 14.29
N TYR A 290 5.96 23.16 14.81
CA TYR A 290 5.30 23.23 16.11
C TYR A 290 3.84 23.63 15.93
N PHE A 291 2.93 22.93 16.60
CA PHE A 291 1.52 23.28 16.66
C PHE A 291 1.00 23.26 18.10
N SER A 292 0.29 24.31 18.51
CA SER A 292 -0.56 24.34 19.71
C SER A 292 -1.96 24.80 19.36
N GLY A 293 -2.97 24.12 19.90
CA GLY A 293 -4.37 24.41 19.64
C GLY A 293 -5.24 23.16 19.80
N HIS A 294 -6.49 23.24 19.33
CA HIS A 294 -7.39 22.09 19.35
C HIS A 294 -6.84 20.97 18.47
N GLY A 295 -7.02 19.76 18.98
CA GLY A 295 -6.84 18.53 18.23
C GLY A 295 -8.10 17.69 18.34
N SER A 296 -8.34 16.85 17.37
CA SER A 296 -9.52 15.99 17.39
C SER A 296 -9.33 14.72 16.59
N ARG A 297 -10.34 13.85 16.66
CA ARG A 297 -10.31 12.52 16.09
C ARG A 297 -11.66 12.16 15.49
N VAL A 298 -11.64 11.70 14.23
CA VAL A 298 -12.79 11.11 13.56
C VAL A 298 -12.41 9.69 13.15
N GLY A 299 -13.10 8.69 13.70
CA GLY A 299 -12.68 7.30 13.58
C GLY A 299 -11.27 7.10 14.15
N ASN A 300 -10.34 6.62 13.33
CA ASN A 300 -8.94 6.38 13.69
C ASN A 300 -7.98 7.48 13.20
N THR A 301 -8.50 8.56 12.62
CA THR A 301 -7.69 9.65 12.07
C THR A 301 -7.63 10.79 13.06
N SER A 302 -6.42 11.22 13.43
CA SER A 302 -6.19 12.43 14.22
C SER A 302 -6.04 13.66 13.33
N TYR A 303 -6.44 14.80 13.88
CA TYR A 303 -6.48 16.09 13.21
C TYR A 303 -5.95 17.19 14.13
N ILE A 304 -5.27 18.17 13.54
CA ILE A 304 -5.08 19.50 14.14
C ILE A 304 -6.15 20.45 13.61
N CYS A 305 -6.58 21.40 14.44
CA CYS A 305 -7.69 22.31 14.13
C CYS A 305 -7.17 23.71 13.81
N PRO A 306 -7.23 24.16 12.54
CA PRO A 306 -6.93 25.54 12.15
C PRO A 306 -7.98 26.54 12.64
N ALA A 307 -7.65 27.83 12.61
CA ALA A 307 -8.53 28.90 13.10
C ALA A 307 -9.84 29.06 12.31
N ASP A 308 -9.83 28.70 11.02
CA ASP A 308 -11.01 28.70 10.14
C ASP A 308 -11.78 27.38 10.16
N MET A 309 -11.61 26.58 11.23
CA MET A 309 -12.37 25.36 11.40
C MET A 309 -13.86 25.66 11.54
N THR A 310 -14.63 25.30 10.50
CA THR A 310 -16.08 25.50 10.42
C THR A 310 -16.86 24.19 10.44
N SER A 311 -16.22 23.09 10.05
CA SER A 311 -16.76 21.73 10.07
C SER A 311 -15.64 20.69 10.03
N PHE A 312 -15.85 19.55 10.70
CA PHE A 312 -14.79 18.59 11.01
C PHE A 312 -14.00 18.06 9.82
N ILE A 313 -14.68 17.69 8.74
CA ILE A 313 -14.06 16.90 7.65
C ILE A 313 -13.33 17.78 6.63
N ASN A 314 -13.75 19.03 6.43
CA ASN A 314 -13.21 19.87 5.34
C ASN A 314 -12.18 20.90 5.79
N SER A 315 -12.25 21.33 7.05
CA SER A 315 -11.45 22.47 7.55
C SER A 315 -10.36 22.11 8.56
N ALA A 316 -10.37 20.90 9.11
CA ALA A 316 -9.24 20.39 9.90
C ALA A 316 -8.10 19.87 9.00
N ILE A 317 -6.89 19.73 9.54
CA ILE A 317 -5.76 19.11 8.85
C ILE A 317 -5.56 17.72 9.46
N SER A 318 -5.78 16.68 8.64
CA SER A 318 -5.54 15.29 9.04
C SER A 318 -4.05 14.97 9.17
N VAL A 319 -3.73 13.87 9.87
CA VAL A 319 -2.38 13.28 9.85
C VAL A 319 -1.87 13.05 8.43
N ASP A 320 -2.72 12.58 7.51
CA ASP A 320 -2.33 12.31 6.12
C ASP A 320 -1.95 13.60 5.37
N GLU A 321 -2.71 14.68 5.57
CA GLU A 321 -2.42 15.98 4.95
C GLU A 321 -1.15 16.61 5.52
N LEU A 322 -0.97 16.55 6.84
CA LEU A 322 0.23 17.07 7.49
C LEU A 322 1.47 16.27 7.09
N GLU A 323 1.38 14.94 7.09
CA GLU A 323 2.47 14.07 6.64
C GLU A 323 2.81 14.31 5.17
N SER A 324 1.79 14.43 4.30
CA SER A 324 2.02 14.74 2.88
C SER A 324 2.73 16.09 2.69
N ALA A 325 2.35 17.11 3.46
CA ALA A 325 2.96 18.44 3.39
C ALA A 325 4.40 18.45 3.90
N LEU A 326 4.67 17.80 5.04
CA LEU A 326 6.00 17.75 5.66
C LEU A 326 6.95 16.78 4.93
N SER A 327 6.46 15.66 4.42
CA SER A 327 7.26 14.68 3.67
C SER A 327 7.67 15.21 2.29
N ALA A 328 6.98 16.22 1.75
CA ALA A 328 7.41 16.93 0.56
C ALA A 328 8.66 17.81 0.79
N ILE A 329 9.02 18.08 2.05
CA ILE A 329 10.20 18.86 2.43
C ILE A 329 11.39 17.90 2.63
N PRO A 330 12.50 18.09 1.87
CA PRO A 330 13.74 17.34 2.08
C PRO A 330 14.30 17.50 3.50
N GLY A 331 15.12 16.53 3.91
CA GLY A 331 15.83 16.59 5.19
C GLY A 331 15.02 16.08 6.39
N THR A 332 15.48 16.39 7.59
CA THR A 332 14.89 15.89 8.85
C THR A 332 13.78 16.81 9.33
N LYS A 333 12.70 16.21 9.84
CA LYS A 333 11.54 16.92 10.42
C LYS A 333 11.51 16.71 11.92
N VAL A 334 11.63 17.80 12.68
CA VAL A 334 11.35 17.81 14.11
C VAL A 334 9.94 18.34 14.32
N VAL A 335 9.06 17.56 14.94
CA VAL A 335 7.63 17.88 15.04
C VAL A 335 7.19 17.84 16.49
N PHE A 336 6.55 18.91 16.93
CA PHE A 336 5.98 19.04 18.28
C PHE A 336 4.49 19.36 18.17
N LEU A 337 3.65 18.50 18.73
CA LEU A 337 2.20 18.64 18.67
C LEU A 337 1.61 18.79 20.07
N ASP A 338 1.25 20.00 20.45
CA ASP A 338 0.46 20.32 21.64
C ASP A 338 -1.03 20.40 21.31
N SER A 339 -1.63 19.24 21.07
CA SER A 339 -3.05 19.14 20.72
C SER A 339 -3.65 17.82 21.20
N CYS A 340 -4.97 17.79 21.45
CA CYS A 340 -5.66 16.58 21.87
C CYS A 340 -5.51 15.47 20.81
N TYR A 341 -5.48 14.21 21.24
CA TYR A 341 -5.36 13.02 20.39
C TYR A 341 -4.09 12.98 19.51
N SER A 342 -3.07 13.79 19.84
CA SER A 342 -1.87 13.97 19.04
C SER A 342 -1.04 12.68 18.90
N GLY A 343 -1.08 11.76 19.86
CA GLY A 343 -0.44 10.44 19.74
C GLY A 343 -0.92 9.60 18.54
N GLY A 344 -2.10 9.91 17.99
CA GLY A 344 -2.58 9.29 16.75
C GLY A 344 -1.76 9.66 15.51
N PHE A 345 -1.06 10.81 15.50
CA PHE A 345 -0.16 11.21 14.41
C PHE A 345 1.07 10.29 14.29
N ILE A 346 1.40 9.55 15.36
CA ILE A 346 2.52 8.61 15.39
C ILE A 346 2.09 7.17 15.74
N GLY A 347 0.81 6.86 15.58
CA GLY A 347 0.28 5.49 15.73
C GLY A 347 0.30 4.93 17.16
N LYS A 348 0.51 5.78 18.18
CA LYS A 348 0.54 5.42 19.60
C LYS A 348 -0.88 5.27 20.14
N GLY A 349 -1.59 4.31 19.55
CA GLY A 349 -3.03 4.22 19.68
C GLY A 349 -3.72 3.12 18.91
N ARG A 350 -2.99 2.42 18.05
CA ARG A 350 -3.42 1.07 17.70
C ARG A 350 -3.18 0.24 18.95
N GLU A 351 -4.24 -0.32 19.52
CA GLU A 351 -4.06 -1.59 20.25
C GLU A 351 -3.16 -2.44 19.38
N GLU A 352 -2.05 -2.95 19.92
CA GLU A 352 -1.36 -4.07 19.29
C GLU A 352 -2.44 -5.14 19.13
N ILE A 353 -2.99 -5.26 17.93
CA ILE A 353 -3.79 -6.43 17.61
C ILE A 353 -2.78 -7.56 17.65
N ILE A 354 -2.71 -8.25 18.79
CA ILE A 354 -2.08 -9.57 18.88
C ILE A 354 -3.02 -10.49 18.09
N VAL A 355 -2.94 -10.42 16.76
CA VAL A 355 -3.67 -11.34 15.89
C VAL A 355 -2.98 -12.68 16.07
N SER A 356 -3.71 -13.67 16.56
CA SER A 356 -3.21 -15.05 16.58
C SER A 356 -2.93 -15.49 15.14
N ARG A 357 -1.92 -16.34 14.94
CA ARG A 357 -1.53 -16.83 13.60
C ARG A 357 -2.70 -17.47 12.83
N GLU A 358 -3.66 -18.04 13.56
CA GLU A 358 -4.87 -18.66 13.03
C GLU A 358 -5.93 -17.64 12.55
N GLU A 359 -6.00 -16.46 13.17
CA GLU A 359 -6.86 -15.36 12.70
C GLU A 359 -6.30 -14.66 11.45
N LEU A 360 -4.96 -14.57 11.32
CA LEU A 360 -4.28 -14.06 10.11
C LEU A 360 -4.59 -14.89 8.86
N GLU A 361 -4.69 -16.21 9.01
CA GLU A 361 -4.97 -17.13 7.91
C GLU A 361 -6.44 -17.07 7.44
N SER A 362 -7.38 -16.78 8.35
CA SER A 362 -8.80 -16.59 8.04
C SER A 362 -9.10 -15.20 7.45
N PHE A 363 -8.41 -14.17 7.93
CA PHE A 363 -8.53 -12.78 7.47
C PHE A 363 -8.01 -12.60 6.03
N ASN A 364 -6.94 -13.30 5.64
CA ASN A 364 -6.29 -13.15 4.33
C ASN A 364 -7.22 -13.33 3.11
N ASN A 365 -8.22 -14.21 3.15
CA ASN A 365 -9.05 -14.49 1.97
C ASN A 365 -10.23 -13.52 1.79
N GLY A 366 -10.66 -12.79 2.83
CA GLY A 366 -11.75 -11.80 2.76
C GLY A 366 -11.29 -10.35 2.61
N VAL A 367 -10.02 -10.07 2.93
CA VAL A 367 -9.50 -8.71 3.13
C VAL A 367 -8.71 -8.20 1.94
N ILE A 368 -8.06 -9.08 1.18
CA ILE A 368 -7.27 -8.72 0.00
C ILE A 368 -8.12 -7.95 -1.06
N ASN A 369 -9.43 -8.19 -1.12
CA ASN A 369 -10.33 -7.49 -2.04
C ASN A 369 -10.90 -6.15 -1.52
N ILE A 370 -10.81 -5.87 -0.20
CA ILE A 370 -11.35 -4.63 0.38
C ILE A 370 -10.21 -3.66 0.76
N PHE A 371 -9.06 -4.18 1.17
CA PHE A 371 -7.92 -3.35 1.60
C PHE A 371 -6.94 -2.95 0.49
N SER A 372 -7.10 -3.49 -0.72
CA SER A 372 -6.39 -2.98 -1.91
C SER A 372 -6.85 -1.58 -2.34
N GLN A 373 -7.86 -0.99 -1.66
CA GLN A 373 -8.29 0.40 -1.84
C GLN A 373 -8.13 1.29 -0.58
N ALA A 374 -7.66 0.75 0.54
CA ALA A 374 -7.40 1.53 1.75
C ALA A 374 -5.89 1.70 1.97
N GLN A 375 -5.31 2.64 1.23
CA GLN A 375 -3.94 3.09 1.40
C GLN A 375 -3.75 3.55 2.85
N LEU A 376 -2.97 2.85 3.67
CA LEU A 376 -2.45 3.40 4.92
C LEU A 376 -1.46 4.50 4.55
N LYS A 377 -1.95 5.73 4.36
CA LYS A 377 -1.12 6.93 4.21
C LYS A 377 -0.54 7.35 5.57
N GLY A 378 0.60 8.05 5.49
CA GLY A 378 1.70 7.96 6.45
C GLY A 378 1.39 8.57 7.81
N LEU A 379 1.70 7.81 8.86
CA LEU A 379 1.97 8.41 10.16
C LEU A 379 3.29 9.19 10.09
N LEU A 380 3.54 10.11 11.02
CA LEU A 380 4.80 10.83 11.17
C LEU A 380 5.90 9.93 11.77
N THR A 381 6.09 8.74 11.19
CA THR A 381 6.89 7.63 11.73
C THR A 381 7.84 7.02 10.70
N THR A 382 8.28 7.79 9.72
CA THR A 382 9.40 7.40 8.84
C THR A 382 10.72 7.91 9.44
N ASN A 383 11.86 7.40 8.96
CA ASN A 383 13.20 7.72 9.49
C ASN A 383 13.52 9.23 9.56
N GLN A 384 12.96 10.01 8.65
CA GLN A 384 13.08 11.47 8.59
C GLN A 384 12.35 12.23 9.71
N TYR A 385 11.48 11.60 10.49
CA TYR A 385 10.71 12.27 11.55
C TYR A 385 11.32 12.09 12.94
N LYS A 386 11.21 13.15 13.75
CA LYS A 386 11.53 13.22 15.19
C LYS A 386 10.36 13.94 15.85
N VAL A 387 9.50 13.22 16.56
CA VAL A 387 8.17 13.72 16.97
C VAL A 387 8.00 13.61 18.47
N LEU A 388 7.52 14.69 19.10
CA LEU A 388 6.90 14.67 20.42
C LEU A 388 5.43 15.06 20.28
N THR A 389 4.56 14.31 20.93
CA THR A 389 3.13 14.63 21.00
C THR A 389 2.70 14.77 22.45
N SER A 390 1.81 15.72 22.72
CA SER A 390 1.42 16.08 24.08
C SER A 390 0.69 14.97 24.81
N CYS A 391 -0.01 14.08 24.11
CA CYS A 391 -0.81 13.02 24.71
C CYS A 391 -0.93 11.75 23.85
N HIS A 392 -1.54 10.70 24.41
CA HIS A 392 -1.89 9.47 23.69
C HIS A 392 -3.09 9.68 22.73
N TYR A 393 -3.31 8.78 21.76
CA TYR A 393 -4.36 8.99 20.73
C TYR A 393 -5.81 9.05 21.25
N TYR A 394 -6.08 8.67 22.49
CA TYR A 394 -7.40 8.72 23.13
C TYR A 394 -7.52 9.83 24.17
N GLN A 395 -6.44 10.59 24.41
CA GLN A 395 -6.37 11.56 25.49
C GLN A 395 -6.60 12.98 24.99
N GLN A 396 -7.16 13.78 25.88
CA GLN A 396 -7.11 15.24 25.79
C GLN A 396 -5.83 15.74 26.47
N CYS A 397 -5.45 16.98 26.17
CA CYS A 397 -4.35 17.68 26.82
C CYS A 397 -4.86 18.98 27.45
N TRP A 398 -4.03 19.60 28.29
CA TRP A 398 -4.44 20.67 29.19
C TRP A 398 -3.74 22.00 28.88
N GLU A 399 -4.51 23.09 28.97
CA GLU A 399 -3.97 24.44 29.16
C GLU A 399 -4.27 24.94 30.58
N ILE A 400 -3.40 25.83 31.07
CA ILE A 400 -3.51 26.44 32.40
C ILE A 400 -3.50 27.96 32.25
N GLN A 401 -4.46 28.61 32.90
CA GLN A 401 -4.46 30.04 33.15
C GLN A 401 -4.01 30.29 34.60
N PRO A 402 -2.74 30.69 34.84
CA PRO A 402 -2.27 30.98 36.19
C PRO A 402 -2.86 32.31 36.73
N GLU A 403 -2.80 32.51 38.05
CA GLU A 403 -3.21 33.77 38.70
C GLU A 403 -2.29 34.94 38.28
N GLU A 404 -0.99 34.66 38.10
CA GLU A 404 0.00 35.59 37.59
C GLU A 404 0.78 34.95 36.42
N GLY A 405 1.00 35.73 35.36
CA GLY A 405 1.72 35.30 34.16
C GLY A 405 0.82 34.86 33.00
N ASP A 406 1.45 34.53 31.88
CA ASP A 406 0.76 34.16 30.65
C ASP A 406 0.26 32.71 30.70
N PRO A 407 -0.91 32.41 30.09
CA PRO A 407 -1.40 31.03 29.97
C PRO A 407 -0.44 30.14 29.20
N PHE A 408 -0.54 28.83 29.41
CA PHE A 408 0.34 27.85 28.78
C PHE A 408 -0.30 26.48 28.62
N GLY A 409 0.06 25.78 27.54
CA GLY A 409 -0.15 24.35 27.39
C GLY A 409 0.80 23.59 28.31
N VAL A 410 0.32 22.59 29.04
CA VAL A 410 1.13 21.83 30.01
C VAL A 410 2.32 21.16 29.33
N PHE A 411 2.12 20.59 28.13
CA PHE A 411 3.21 20.00 27.35
C PHE A 411 4.22 21.06 26.92
N THR A 412 3.74 22.18 26.37
CA THR A 412 4.62 23.24 25.88
C THR A 412 5.43 23.87 27.01
N MET A 413 4.83 24.12 28.17
CA MET A 413 5.55 24.64 29.34
C MET A 413 6.65 23.68 29.79
N ALA A 414 6.33 22.39 29.92
CA ALA A 414 7.31 21.36 30.27
C ALA A 414 8.47 21.28 29.28
N LEU A 415 8.16 21.34 27.97
CA LEU A 415 9.18 21.30 26.92
C LEU A 415 10.08 22.53 26.98
N CYS A 416 9.50 23.71 27.15
CA CYS A 416 10.23 24.97 27.23
C CYS A 416 11.10 25.05 28.49
N ASP A 417 10.58 24.65 29.65
CA ASP A 417 11.32 24.61 30.91
C ASP A 417 12.53 23.66 30.83
N GLY A 418 12.34 22.48 30.21
CA GLY A 418 13.42 21.52 29.94
C GLY A 418 14.51 22.06 29.01
N CYS A 419 14.13 22.95 28.09
CA CYS A 419 14.92 23.31 26.92
C CYS A 419 15.40 24.78 26.91
N GLY A 420 15.62 25.39 28.08
CA GLY A 420 16.32 26.68 28.15
C GLY A 420 15.43 27.91 28.34
N TYR A 421 14.10 27.78 28.48
CA TYR A 421 13.23 28.96 28.58
C TYR A 421 13.60 29.87 29.76
N SER A 422 13.99 29.28 30.90
CA SER A 422 14.45 29.98 32.12
C SER A 422 15.95 30.28 32.13
N GLY A 423 16.67 30.02 31.04
CA GLY A 423 18.13 30.10 30.98
C GLY A 423 18.86 28.88 31.57
N SER A 424 18.14 27.80 31.84
CA SER A 424 18.68 26.50 32.29
C SER A 424 18.10 25.36 31.45
N TYR A 425 18.86 24.26 31.30
CA TYR A 425 18.52 23.14 30.42
C TYR A 425 18.40 21.82 31.20
N PRO A 426 17.44 21.69 32.13
CA PRO A 426 17.35 20.51 32.99
C PRO A 426 16.94 19.23 32.24
N ALA A 427 16.53 19.32 30.97
CA ALA A 427 16.38 18.14 30.12
C ALA A 427 17.72 17.58 29.62
N ASP A 428 18.79 18.38 29.52
CA ASP A 428 20.14 17.91 29.23
C ASP A 428 20.68 17.16 30.46
N THR A 429 20.50 15.84 30.47
CA THR A 429 20.79 15.00 31.65
C THR A 429 22.22 14.51 31.67
N ASN A 430 22.88 14.47 30.50
CA ASN A 430 24.25 14.02 30.36
C ASN A 430 25.26 15.19 30.37
N LEU A 431 24.78 16.44 30.37
CA LEU A 431 25.53 17.69 30.44
C LEU A 431 26.48 17.86 29.24
N ASP A 432 26.07 17.40 28.07
CA ASP A 432 26.83 17.53 26.82
C ASP A 432 26.46 18.77 26.00
N THR A 433 25.66 19.68 26.57
CA THR A 433 25.14 20.91 25.96
C THR A 433 24.11 20.67 24.84
N MET A 434 23.66 19.42 24.68
CA MET A 434 22.65 19.03 23.73
C MET A 434 21.47 18.40 24.47
N VAL A 435 20.25 18.85 24.15
CA VAL A 435 19.05 18.12 24.55
C VAL A 435 18.64 17.23 23.39
N SER A 436 18.78 15.92 23.57
CA SER A 436 18.28 14.93 22.63
C SER A 436 16.75 14.79 22.68
N LEU A 437 16.15 14.24 21.62
CA LEU A 437 14.72 13.93 21.59
C LEU A 437 14.30 13.04 22.77
N GLN A 438 15.13 12.04 23.11
CA GLN A 438 14.85 11.15 24.23
C GLN A 438 14.91 11.86 25.58
N GLU A 439 15.87 12.77 25.76
CA GLU A 439 16.01 13.58 26.97
C GLU A 439 14.82 14.50 27.18
N ALA A 440 14.46 15.28 26.16
CA ALA A 440 13.27 16.11 26.19
C ALA A 440 12.02 15.27 26.46
N TYR A 441 11.87 14.12 25.80
CA TYR A 441 10.73 13.22 26.06
C TYR A 441 10.63 12.80 27.53
N LEU A 442 11.73 12.33 28.12
CA LEU A 442 11.75 11.88 29.52
C LEU A 442 11.51 13.04 30.49
N TYR A 443 12.10 14.20 30.22
CA TYR A 443 11.90 15.39 31.02
C TYR A 443 10.43 15.82 31.01
N VAL A 444 9.86 16.02 29.82
CA VAL A 444 8.46 16.46 29.65
C VAL A 444 7.50 15.45 30.28
N LYS A 445 7.72 14.14 30.05
CA LYS A 445 6.90 13.09 30.66
C LYS A 445 6.90 13.15 32.19
N ASN A 446 8.07 13.31 32.79
CA ASN A 446 8.20 13.40 34.25
C ASN A 446 7.58 14.70 34.78
N TRP A 447 7.84 15.82 34.12
CA TRP A 447 7.29 17.12 34.48
C TRP A 447 5.76 17.11 34.49
N VAL A 448 5.14 16.59 33.42
CA VAL A 448 3.67 16.47 33.30
C VAL A 448 3.11 15.57 34.39
N PHE A 449 3.76 14.44 34.67
CA PHE A 449 3.37 13.54 35.76
C PHE A 449 3.39 14.23 37.13
N TYR A 450 4.46 14.98 37.43
CA TYR A 450 4.58 15.70 38.70
C TYR A 450 3.66 16.92 38.81
N TYR A 451 3.33 17.54 37.68
CA TYR A 451 2.33 18.62 37.63
C TYR A 451 0.93 18.11 38.00
N GLY A 452 0.66 16.81 37.83
CA GLY A 452 -0.54 16.15 38.34
C GLY A 452 -1.74 16.17 37.40
N VAL A 453 -1.51 16.30 36.08
CA VAL A 453 -2.56 16.20 35.06
C VAL A 453 -2.48 14.87 34.32
N VAL A 454 -3.63 14.40 33.82
CA VAL A 454 -3.71 13.16 33.02
C VAL A 454 -3.39 13.48 31.56
N GLN A 455 -2.14 13.27 31.18
CA GLN A 455 -1.64 13.55 29.84
C GLN A 455 -0.38 12.72 29.56
N ASP A 456 -0.48 11.68 28.73
CA ASP A 456 0.63 10.78 28.44
C ASP A 456 1.37 11.20 27.19
N VAL A 457 2.44 11.97 27.37
CA VAL A 457 3.35 12.40 26.30
C VAL A 457 3.86 11.19 25.51
N GLN A 458 3.94 11.31 24.19
CA GLN A 458 4.46 10.26 23.31
C GLN A 458 5.63 10.76 22.47
N VAL A 459 6.44 9.82 21.99
CA VAL A 459 7.64 10.10 21.18
C VAL A 459 7.76 9.14 20.00
N TYR A 460 8.34 9.62 18.91
CA TYR A 460 8.87 8.81 17.82
C TYR A 460 10.18 9.39 17.25
N PRO A 461 11.20 8.56 16.97
CA PRO A 461 11.32 7.18 17.44
C PRO A 461 11.67 7.18 18.93
N ASN A 462 11.35 6.07 19.62
CA ASN A 462 11.80 5.87 20.99
C ASN A 462 13.33 5.83 21.04
N ASN A 463 13.94 6.31 22.12
CA ASN A 463 15.38 6.25 22.37
C ASN A 463 16.23 6.99 21.32
N SER A 464 15.66 8.00 20.68
CA SER A 464 16.38 8.82 19.71
C SER A 464 17.39 9.74 20.38
N THR A 465 18.67 9.59 20.03
CA THR A 465 19.76 10.48 20.44
C THR A 465 19.87 11.74 19.58
N PHE A 466 18.92 11.97 18.67
CA PHE A 466 18.91 13.14 17.79
C PHE A 466 18.77 14.43 18.63
N THR A 467 19.74 15.34 18.51
CA THR A 467 19.74 16.65 19.16
C THR A 467 18.62 17.53 18.62
N ILE A 468 17.73 17.99 19.49
CA ILE A 468 16.64 18.89 19.13
C ILE A 468 16.88 20.34 19.60
N ILE A 469 17.73 20.53 20.61
CA ILE A 469 18.18 21.82 21.15
C ILE A 469 19.67 21.70 21.48
N GLU A 470 20.46 22.71 21.18
CA GLU A 470 21.88 22.81 21.53
C GLU A 470 22.17 24.27 21.91
N TYR A 471 22.94 24.52 22.96
CA TYR A 471 23.02 25.82 23.61
C TYR A 471 24.42 26.31 23.98
#